data_AF-A0A2M7W5T0-F1
#
_entry.id   AF-A0A2M7W5T0-F1
#
_cell.length_a   1.000
_cell.length_b   1.000
_cell.length_c   1.000
_cell.angle_alpha   90.00
_cell.angle_beta   90.00
_cell.angle_gamma   90.00
#
_symmetry.space_group_name_H-M   'P 1'
#
loop_
_entity.id
_entity.type
_entity.pdbx_description
1 polymer ?
#
loop_
_entity_poly.entity_id
_entity_poly.type
_entity_poly.pdbx_seq_one_letter_code
_entity_poly.pdbx_strand_id
1 'polypeptide(L)'
;MTINDQRYYENYWRHRLKHEPGLTRQIPLRIKLALTHLPPWPVTILDLGCGEGSLGRAAKAINPRHRLVGADIAPTALKLARSGYDSVIPVDFDRPRR
;
A
#
# COMPACT_ATOMS: atom_id res chain seq x y z
N MET A 1 -15.67 -3.85 20.94
CA MET A 1 -16.01 -3.71 19.51
C MET A 1 -14.72 -3.35 18.79
N THR A 2 -14.00 -4.34 18.25
CA THR A 2 -12.76 -4.12 17.50
C THR A 2 -13.12 -3.52 16.14
N ILE A 3 -12.78 -2.26 15.94
CA ILE A 3 -13.20 -1.44 14.78
C ILE A 3 -12.41 -1.80 13.49
N ASN A 4 -11.33 -2.57 13.58
CA ASN A 4 -10.39 -2.81 12.48
C ASN A 4 -10.25 -4.28 12.09
N ASP A 5 -11.37 -4.96 11.79
CA ASP A 5 -11.28 -6.30 11.20
C ASP A 5 -11.07 -6.23 9.67
N GLN A 6 -10.57 -7.33 9.09
CA GLN A 6 -10.37 -7.46 7.64
C GLN A 6 -11.64 -7.13 6.83
N ARG A 7 -12.82 -7.45 7.39
CA ARG A 7 -14.10 -7.26 6.72
C ARG A 7 -14.44 -5.78 6.58
N TYR A 8 -14.15 -4.96 7.59
CA TYR A 8 -14.32 -3.51 7.53
C TYR A 8 -13.52 -2.90 6.38
N TYR A 9 -12.22 -3.18 6.30
CA TYR A 9 -11.36 -2.62 5.25
C TYR A 9 -11.70 -3.17 3.86
N GLU A 10 -12.06 -4.44 3.75
CA GLU A 10 -12.52 -5.01 2.48
C GLU A 10 -13.81 -4.33 1.98
N ASN A 11 -14.76 -4.04 2.87
CA ASN A 11 -15.96 -3.28 2.52
C ASN A 11 -15.64 -1.84 2.12
N TYR A 12 -14.74 -1.17 2.84
CA TYR A 12 -14.24 0.17 2.48
C TYR A 12 -13.67 0.19 1.06
N TRP A 13 -12.80 -0.77 0.73
CA TRP A 13 -12.15 -0.83 -0.58
C TRP A 13 -13.14 -1.13 -1.71
N ARG A 14 -14.11 -2.02 -1.48
CA ARG A 14 -15.19 -2.27 -2.46
C ARG A 14 -16.06 -1.04 -2.69
N HIS A 15 -16.45 -0.36 -1.62
CA HIS A 15 -17.21 0.89 -1.70
C HIS A 15 -16.41 1.95 -2.47
N ARG A 16 -15.15 2.17 -2.09
CA ARG A 16 -14.25 3.11 -2.78
C ARG A 16 -14.16 2.81 -4.27
N LEU A 17 -13.91 1.56 -4.67
CA LEU A 17 -13.81 1.21 -6.09
C LEU A 17 -15.11 1.42 -6.88
N LYS A 18 -16.27 1.35 -6.22
CA LYS A 18 -17.56 1.64 -6.86
C LYS A 18 -17.74 3.13 -7.16
N HIS A 19 -17.26 4.00 -6.28
CA HIS A 19 -17.46 5.45 -6.37
C HIS A 19 -16.28 6.19 -7.01
N GLU A 20 -15.08 5.65 -6.86
CA GLU A 20 -13.81 6.18 -7.37
C GLU A 20 -13.04 5.02 -8.03
N PRO A 21 -13.48 4.55 -9.21
CA PRO A 21 -12.87 3.41 -9.90
C PRO A 21 -11.51 3.83 -10.47
N GLY A 22 -10.47 3.70 -9.67
CA GLY A 22 -9.11 3.96 -10.14
C GLY A 22 -8.10 4.09 -9.02
N LEU A 23 -6.84 4.03 -9.45
CA LEU A 23 -5.71 4.38 -8.62
C LEU A 23 -5.72 5.88 -8.35
N THR A 24 -5.26 6.28 -7.18
CA THR A 24 -5.11 7.68 -6.80
C THR A 24 -4.26 8.37 -7.86
N ARG A 25 -4.89 9.27 -8.63
CA ARG A 25 -4.26 9.95 -9.78
C ARG A 25 -3.16 10.91 -9.33
N GLN A 26 -3.29 11.48 -8.13
CA GLN A 26 -2.33 12.38 -7.54
C GLN A 26 -1.69 11.74 -6.30
N ILE A 27 -0.37 11.73 -6.24
CA ILE A 27 0.35 11.24 -5.06
C ILE A 27 -0.01 12.15 -3.86
N PRO A 28 -0.60 11.61 -2.77
CA PRO A 28 -0.90 12.39 -1.57
C PRO A 28 0.34 13.08 -1.00
N LEU A 29 0.18 14.28 -0.43
CA LEU A 29 1.29 15.08 0.12
C LEU A 29 2.16 14.28 1.11
N ARG A 30 1.54 13.48 1.98
CA ARG A 30 2.26 12.61 2.94
C ARG A 30 3.23 11.64 2.26
N ILE A 31 2.86 11.09 1.10
CA ILE A 31 3.73 10.19 0.35
C ILE A 31 4.88 10.99 -0.27
N LYS A 32 4.59 12.16 -0.85
CA LYS A 32 5.64 13.05 -1.39
C LYS A 32 6.69 13.38 -0.34
N LEU A 33 6.27 13.75 0.86
CA LEU A 33 7.17 14.05 1.99
C LEU A 33 7.95 12.82 2.45
N ALA A 34 7.32 11.65 2.56
CA ALA A 34 8.04 10.43 2.92
C ALA A 34 9.17 10.10 1.92
N LEU A 35 8.92 10.31 0.63
CA LEU A 35 9.89 10.04 -0.43
C LEU A 35 11.10 10.97 -0.41
N THR A 36 11.00 12.19 0.13
CA THR A 36 12.16 13.09 0.26
C THR A 36 13.18 12.63 1.30
N HIS A 37 12.82 11.67 2.15
CA HIS A 37 13.71 11.08 3.14
C HIS A 37 14.38 9.79 2.65
N LEU A 38 14.06 9.31 1.44
CA LEU A 38 14.73 8.15 0.89
C LEU A 38 16.17 8.50 0.48
N PRO A 39 17.14 7.63 0.76
CA PRO A 39 18.50 7.83 0.28
C PRO A 39 18.57 7.68 -1.25
N PRO A 40 19.61 8.25 -1.89
CA PRO A 40 19.74 8.19 -3.35
C PRO A 40 20.12 6.79 -3.88
N TRP A 41 20.56 5.87 -3.02
CA TRP A 41 20.90 4.50 -3.39
C TRP A 41 19.72 3.52 -3.23
N PRO A 42 19.76 2.34 -3.88
CA PRO A 42 18.72 1.32 -3.72
C PRO A 42 18.59 0.87 -2.26
N VAL A 43 17.35 0.68 -1.81
CA VAL A 43 17.00 0.24 -0.45
C VAL A 43 15.80 -0.71 -0.52
N THR A 44 15.58 -1.44 0.57
CA THR A 44 14.36 -2.23 0.76
C THR A 44 13.35 -1.42 1.57
N ILE A 45 12.12 -1.31 1.09
CA ILE A 45 11.03 -0.56 1.72
C ILE A 45 9.88 -1.53 2.01
N LEU A 46 9.40 -1.49 3.26
CA LEU A 46 8.17 -2.13 3.68
C LEU A 46 7.10 -1.06 3.92
N ASP A 47 5.99 -1.16 3.20
CA ASP A 47 4.86 -0.23 3.32
C ASP A 47 3.68 -0.92 4.03
N LEU A 48 3.37 -0.45 5.25
CA LEU A 48 2.33 -1.03 6.11
C LEU A 48 1.01 -0.26 5.92
N GLY A 49 -0.06 -0.97 5.57
CA GLY A 49 -1.30 -0.35 5.11
C GLY A 49 -1.15 0.23 3.70
N CYS A 50 -0.53 -0.54 2.80
CA CYS A 50 -0.12 -0.06 1.47
C CYS A 50 -1.29 0.31 0.54
N GLY A 51 -2.51 -0.11 0.89
CA GLY A 51 -3.70 0.15 0.10
C GLY A 51 -3.55 -0.36 -1.33
N GLU A 52 -3.86 0.50 -2.30
CA GLU A 52 -3.75 0.25 -3.75
C GLU A 52 -2.33 0.52 -4.33
N GLY A 53 -1.36 0.84 -3.48
CA GLY A 53 0.06 0.93 -3.84
C GLY A 53 0.57 2.23 -4.43
N SER A 54 0.01 3.37 -4.02
CA SER A 54 0.45 4.69 -4.47
C SER A 54 1.89 5.03 -4.05
N LEU A 55 2.33 4.61 -2.85
CA LEU A 55 3.72 4.79 -2.41
C LEU A 55 4.66 3.93 -3.25
N GLY A 56 4.34 2.64 -3.43
CA GLY A 56 5.18 1.72 -4.17
C GLY A 56 5.48 2.21 -5.59
N ARG A 57 4.44 2.63 -6.32
CA ARG A 57 4.59 3.23 -7.66
C ARG A 57 5.47 4.48 -7.64
N ALA A 58 5.24 5.38 -6.69
CA ALA A 58 6.00 6.63 -6.60
C ALA A 58 7.48 6.38 -6.25
N ALA A 59 7.77 5.42 -5.36
CA ALA A 59 9.13 5.03 -5.02
C ALA A 59 9.86 4.39 -6.21
N LYS A 60 9.21 3.48 -6.97
CA LYS A 60 9.79 2.92 -8.21
C LYS A 60 10.07 3.98 -9.27
N ALA A 61 9.22 5.01 -9.37
CA ALA A 61 9.43 6.10 -10.31
C ALA A 61 10.67 6.94 -9.97
N ILE A 62 11.03 7.05 -8.69
CA ILE A 62 12.26 7.74 -8.25
C ILE A 62 13.49 6.85 -8.49
N ASN A 63 13.44 5.59 -8.05
CA ASN A 63 14.52 4.65 -8.28
C ASN A 63 13.94 3.23 -8.47
N PRO A 64 13.93 2.69 -9.70
CA PRO A 64 13.32 1.39 -9.99
C PRO A 64 14.06 0.23 -9.31
N ARG A 65 15.29 0.46 -8.83
CA ARG A 65 16.10 -0.53 -8.12
C ARG A 65 15.73 -0.68 -6.63
N HIS A 66 14.85 0.17 -6.08
CA HIS A 66 14.31 -0.08 -4.75
C HIS A 66 13.57 -1.42 -4.73
N ARG A 67 13.76 -2.21 -3.65
CA ARG A 67 12.97 -3.42 -3.41
C ARG A 67 11.78 -3.05 -2.53
N LEU A 68 10.57 -3.27 -2.99
CA LEU A 68 9.35 -2.78 -2.35
C LEU A 68 8.46 -3.96 -1.97
N VAL A 69 8.03 -3.98 -0.71
CA VAL A 69 7.07 -4.94 -0.17
C VAL A 69 5.86 -4.16 0.37
N GLY A 70 4.68 -4.43 -0.15
CA GLY A 70 3.43 -3.84 0.34
C GLY A 70 2.71 -4.81 1.27
N ALA A 71 2.18 -4.33 2.39
CA ALA A 71 1.37 -5.14 3.28
C ALA A 71 0.06 -4.43 3.62
N ASP A 72 -1.05 -5.14 3.50
CA ASP A 72 -2.40 -4.62 3.79
C ASP A 72 -3.30 -5.77 4.22
N ILE A 73 -4.37 -5.45 4.96
CA ILE A 73 -5.33 -6.44 5.43
C ILE A 73 -6.39 -6.75 4.37
N ALA A 74 -6.68 -5.80 3.46
CA ALA A 74 -7.76 -5.89 2.48
C ALA A 74 -7.32 -6.58 1.17
N PRO A 75 -7.89 -7.75 0.83
CA PRO A 75 -7.57 -8.45 -0.42
C PRO A 75 -7.83 -7.62 -1.68
N THR A 76 -8.90 -6.80 -1.69
CA THR A 76 -9.21 -5.92 -2.82
C THR A 76 -8.12 -4.87 -3.06
N ALA A 77 -7.56 -4.30 -1.99
CA ALA A 77 -6.48 -3.33 -2.07
C ALA A 77 -5.20 -3.97 -2.62
N LEU A 78 -4.82 -5.13 -2.08
CA LEU A 78 -3.63 -5.88 -2.49
C LEU A 78 -3.66 -6.28 -3.96
N LYS A 79 -4.84 -6.61 -4.51
CA LYS A 79 -4.99 -6.91 -5.94
C LYS A 79 -4.54 -5.74 -6.81
N LEU A 80 -4.86 -4.51 -6.41
CA LEU A 80 -4.46 -3.29 -7.12
C LEU A 80 -2.99 -2.94 -6.87
N ALA A 81 -2.50 -3.17 -5.64
CA ALA A 81 -1.14 -2.86 -5.24
C ALA A 81 -0.07 -3.64 -6.00
N ARG A 82 -0.38 -4.83 -6.53
CA ARG A 82 0.57 -5.69 -7.26
C ARG A 82 1.33 -4.99 -8.39
N SER A 83 0.78 -3.94 -8.99
CA SER A 83 1.48 -3.19 -10.04
C SER A 83 2.59 -2.27 -9.51
N GLY A 84 2.67 -2.04 -8.19
CA GLY A 84 3.55 -1.06 -7.56
C GLY A 84 4.58 -1.63 -6.60
N TYR A 85 4.55 -2.93 -6.31
CA TYR A 85 5.50 -3.59 -5.40
C TYR A 85 6.08 -4.84 -6.04
N ASP A 86 7.29 -5.23 -5.60
CA ASP A 86 7.91 -6.50 -6.01
C ASP A 86 7.21 -7.69 -5.34
N SER A 87 6.58 -7.48 -4.18
CA SER A 87 5.71 -8.45 -3.53
C SER A 87 4.65 -7.75 -2.67
N VAL A 88 3.50 -8.40 -2.49
CA VAL A 88 2.42 -7.94 -1.61
C VAL A 88 2.04 -9.03 -0.62
N ILE A 89 1.81 -8.67 0.64
CA ILE A 89 1.58 -9.61 1.73
C ILE A 89 0.25 -9.28 2.43
N PRO A 90 -0.71 -10.22 2.49
CA PRO A 90 -1.88 -10.05 3.34
C PRO A 90 -1.44 -10.12 4.80
N VAL A 91 -1.74 -9.08 5.57
CA VAL A 91 -1.39 -9.03 6.99
C VAL A 91 -2.52 -8.43 7.80
N ASP A 92 -2.82 -9.11 8.91
CA ASP A 92 -3.68 -8.59 9.96
C ASP A 92 -2.76 -8.25 11.14
N PHE A 93 -2.59 -6.94 11.41
CA PHE A 93 -1.70 -6.46 12.45
C PHE A 93 -2.27 -6.63 13.86
N ASP A 94 -3.59 -6.82 13.97
CA ASP A 94 -4.30 -7.00 15.24
C ASP A 94 -4.38 -8.48 15.63
N ARG A 95 -4.06 -9.39 14.69
CA ARG A 95 -4.03 -10.82 14.95
C ARG A 95 -2.72 -11.22 15.63
N PRO A 96 -2.75 -11.83 16.84
CA PRO A 96 -1.55 -12.30 17.50
C PRO A 96 -0.84 -13.36 16.66
N ARG A 97 0.49 -13.25 16.58
CA ARG A 97 1.32 -14.30 15.97
C ARG A 97 1.23 -15.54 16.86
N ARG A 98 0.88 -16.67 16.23
CA ARG A 98 0.94 -17.99 16.87
C ARG A 98 2.39 -18.47 16.96
#